data_AF-A0A401M0U4-F1
#
_entry.id   AF-A0A401M0U4-F1
#
_cell.length_a   1.000
_cell.length_b   1.000
_cell.length_c   1.000
_cell.angle_alpha   90.00
_cell.angle_beta   90.00
_cell.angle_gamma   90.00
#
_symmetry.space_group_name_H-M   'P 1'
#
loop_
_entity.id
_entity.type
_entity.pdbx_description
1 polymer ?
#
loop_
_entity_poly.entity_id
_entity_poly.type
_entity_poly.pdbx_seq_one_letter_code
_entity_poly.pdbx_strand_id
1 'polypeptide(L)'
;MKYDYINNSISFEDNGNIYNCHSYIPQSDFDEDNYGLLFLASPYFVAESDYYEVNLYRGKRKNRVGWIIPINLLCNTDIDYLSDLDDYLLKYADISLRKLLTFCIKKKLLNDLDFEITDILPDSVIIFIYNQDSLSLSEIDHVIPSLYDNGFYTFDDPLSANFGDLYSSQLKNREIKEAKSNGSLRKINLRLIHEKYHHLLFFKHLYSYILPNNTNPFFRYISLYQVIEILMSFAFDDIYFSVISSYNTGACTKTN
;
A
#
# COMPACT_ATOMS: atom_id res chain seq x y z
N MET A 1 15.18 -8.95 -15.84
CA MET A 1 15.22 -8.22 -17.13
C MET A 1 16.42 -7.29 -17.09
N LYS A 2 17.08 -6.99 -18.22
CA LYS A 2 18.20 -6.04 -18.22
C LYS A 2 17.68 -4.66 -18.57
N TYR A 3 17.95 -3.69 -17.71
CA TYR A 3 17.61 -2.27 -17.91
C TYR A 3 18.91 -1.49 -18.08
N ASP A 4 18.96 -0.65 -19.10
CA ASP A 4 20.08 0.25 -19.38
C ASP A 4 19.59 1.70 -19.22
N TYR A 5 20.30 2.51 -18.41
CA TYR A 5 19.90 3.88 -18.09
C TYR A 5 20.73 4.83 -18.95
N ILE A 6 20.09 5.50 -19.89
CA ILE A 6 20.75 6.37 -20.88
C ILE A 6 19.95 7.66 -20.98
N ASN A 7 20.59 8.83 -20.83
CA ASN A 7 20.00 10.14 -21.09
C ASN A 7 18.60 10.35 -20.47
N ASN A 8 18.44 10.13 -19.16
CA ASN A 8 17.15 10.27 -18.45
C ASN A 8 16.04 9.37 -19.03
N SER A 9 16.43 8.18 -19.46
CA SER A 9 15.49 7.14 -19.88
C SER A 9 15.98 5.77 -19.39
N ILE A 10 15.01 4.88 -19.17
CA ILE A 10 15.22 3.47 -18.87
C ILE A 10 14.90 2.68 -20.13
N SER A 11 15.94 2.17 -20.78
CA SER A 11 15.83 1.36 -22.00
C SER A 11 15.81 -0.13 -21.68
N PHE A 12 14.97 -0.89 -22.38
CA PHE A 12 14.91 -2.34 -22.28
C PHE A 12 14.44 -2.97 -23.59
N GLU A 13 14.81 -4.23 -23.81
CA GLU A 13 14.38 -5.01 -24.97
C GLU A 13 13.24 -5.97 -24.58
N ASP A 14 12.15 -5.95 -25.34
CA ASP A 14 11.08 -6.95 -25.26
C ASP A 14 10.64 -7.35 -26.67
N ASN A 15 10.61 -8.66 -26.94
CA ASN A 15 10.22 -9.25 -28.23
C ASN A 15 10.96 -8.67 -29.46
N GLY A 16 12.23 -8.27 -29.30
CA GLY A 16 13.06 -7.68 -30.36
C GLY A 16 12.84 -6.20 -30.61
N ASN A 17 11.94 -5.55 -29.84
CA ASN A 17 11.76 -4.10 -29.84
C ASN A 17 12.51 -3.51 -28.64
N ILE A 18 13.16 -2.36 -28.87
CA ILE A 18 13.78 -1.56 -27.80
C ILE A 18 12.77 -0.50 -27.39
N TYR A 19 12.39 -0.55 -26.12
CA TYR A 19 11.50 0.43 -25.49
C TYR A 19 12.33 1.37 -24.61
N ASN A 20 11.94 2.64 -24.56
CA ASN A 20 12.54 3.68 -23.74
C ASN A 20 11.44 4.33 -22.89
N CYS A 21 11.54 4.14 -21.59
CA CYS A 21 10.71 4.86 -20.63
C CYS A 21 11.43 6.13 -20.20
N HIS A 22 10.87 7.31 -20.44
CA HIS A 22 11.41 8.57 -19.95
C HIS A 22 11.29 8.63 -18.42
N SER A 23 12.43 8.77 -17.74
CA SER A 23 12.49 8.91 -16.28
C SER A 23 13.84 9.48 -15.85
N TYR A 24 13.79 10.44 -14.94
CA TYR A 24 14.95 11.11 -14.37
C TYR A 24 15.39 10.46 -13.05
N ILE A 25 14.72 9.39 -12.61
CA ILE A 25 15.09 8.64 -11.41
C ILE A 25 16.41 7.89 -11.67
N PRO A 26 17.43 8.05 -10.82
CA PRO A 26 18.72 7.41 -11.02
C PRO A 26 18.64 5.90 -10.75
N GLN A 27 19.45 5.14 -11.50
CA GLN A 27 19.59 3.70 -11.28
C GLN A 27 20.08 3.40 -9.86
N SER A 28 19.43 2.44 -9.20
CA SER A 28 19.86 1.95 -7.89
C SER A 28 20.58 0.61 -7.98
N ASP A 29 21.32 0.29 -6.91
CA ASP A 29 21.97 -0.98 -6.67
C ASP A 29 21.04 -2.04 -6.04
N PHE A 30 19.75 -1.72 -5.85
CA PHE A 30 18.79 -2.63 -5.26
C PHE A 30 18.40 -3.73 -6.24
N ASP A 31 18.34 -4.95 -5.74
CA ASP A 31 17.84 -6.10 -6.48
C ASP A 31 16.31 -6.07 -6.52
N GLU A 32 15.73 -6.04 -7.72
CA GLU A 32 14.28 -5.99 -7.95
C GLU A 32 13.56 -7.17 -7.28
N ASP A 33 14.18 -8.35 -7.24
CA ASP A 33 13.52 -9.57 -6.76
C ASP A 33 13.26 -9.56 -5.25
N ASN A 34 14.01 -8.77 -4.49
CA ASN A 34 13.86 -8.63 -3.04
C ASN A 34 12.68 -7.72 -2.64
N TYR A 35 12.00 -7.10 -3.61
CA TYR A 35 10.92 -6.17 -3.36
C TYR A 35 9.61 -6.65 -3.96
N GLY A 36 8.52 -6.32 -3.30
CA GLY A 36 7.18 -6.50 -3.84
C GLY A 36 6.48 -5.16 -4.01
N LEU A 37 5.42 -5.16 -4.82
CA LEU A 37 4.70 -3.97 -5.24
C LEU A 37 3.20 -4.17 -4.98
N LEU A 38 2.57 -3.16 -4.39
CA LEU A 38 1.12 -3.05 -4.27
C LEU A 38 0.66 -1.75 -4.90
N PHE A 39 -0.40 -1.83 -5.69
CA PHE A 39 -1.03 -0.64 -6.20
C PHE A 39 -2.08 -0.09 -5.21
N LEU A 40 -2.04 1.22 -5.03
CA LEU A 40 -2.84 1.97 -4.09
C LEU A 40 -3.53 3.16 -4.76
N ALA A 41 -4.65 3.58 -4.19
CA ALA A 41 -5.32 4.83 -4.49
C ALA A 41 -5.59 5.59 -3.20
N SER A 42 -5.67 6.91 -3.28
CA SER A 42 -6.15 7.72 -2.17
C SER A 42 -6.86 8.98 -2.66
N PRO A 43 -8.00 9.35 -2.08
CA PRO A 43 -8.61 10.66 -2.30
C PRO A 43 -7.91 11.76 -1.48
N TYR A 44 -6.89 11.43 -0.68
CA TYR A 44 -6.20 12.36 0.22
C TYR A 44 -4.72 12.59 -0.13
N PHE A 45 -4.10 11.64 -0.82
CA PHE A 45 -2.68 11.64 -1.17
C PHE A 45 -2.52 11.58 -2.68
N VAL A 46 -2.53 12.74 -3.33
CA VAL A 46 -2.51 12.84 -4.81
C VAL A 46 -1.41 13.77 -5.31
N ALA A 47 -0.77 14.52 -4.40
CA ALA A 47 0.32 15.41 -4.79
C ALA A 47 1.59 14.61 -5.01
N GLU A 48 2.46 15.11 -5.88
CA GLU A 48 3.77 14.52 -6.15
C GLU A 48 4.64 14.41 -4.87
N SER A 49 4.51 15.38 -3.98
CA SER A 49 5.19 15.42 -2.68
C SER A 49 4.60 14.46 -1.63
N ASP A 50 3.53 13.74 -1.95
CA ASP A 50 2.86 12.82 -1.01
C ASP A 50 3.52 11.43 -0.97
N TYR A 51 4.84 11.40 -0.86
CA TYR A 51 5.62 10.20 -0.65
C TYR A 51 5.89 9.99 0.84
N TYR A 52 5.82 8.74 1.32
CA TYR A 52 5.95 8.43 2.74
C TYR A 52 6.69 7.13 3.01
N GLU A 53 7.62 7.18 3.98
CA GLU A 53 8.22 5.99 4.54
C GLU A 53 7.14 5.18 5.29
N VAL A 54 7.06 3.89 5.00
CA VAL A 54 6.12 2.97 5.62
C VAL A 54 6.81 2.15 6.69
N ASN A 55 6.22 2.13 7.87
CA ASN A 55 6.66 1.31 8.99
C ASN A 55 5.60 0.30 9.39
N LEU A 56 6.04 -0.90 9.78
CA LEU A 56 5.18 -1.93 10.34
C LEU A 56 5.43 -2.07 11.83
N TYR A 57 4.36 -2.01 12.61
CA TYR A 57 4.38 -2.32 14.04
C TYR A 57 4.05 -3.80 14.27
N ARG A 58 5.00 -4.52 14.87
CA ARG A 58 4.81 -5.87 15.40
C ARG A 58 4.86 -5.80 16.93
N GLY A 59 3.70 -5.62 17.54
CA GLY A 59 3.59 -5.29 18.97
C GLY A 59 4.28 -3.95 19.27
N LYS A 60 5.34 -3.97 20.08
CA LYS A 60 6.14 -2.76 20.43
C LYS A 60 7.27 -2.46 19.44
N ARG A 61 7.62 -3.38 18.54
CA ARG A 61 8.71 -3.20 17.57
C ARG A 61 8.19 -2.47 16.34
N LYS A 62 8.99 -1.51 15.85
CA LYS A 62 8.72 -0.73 14.64
C LYS A 62 9.86 -0.95 13.65
N ASN A 63 9.53 -1.48 12.48
CA ASN A 63 10.49 -1.69 11.40
C ASN A 63 10.04 -0.93 10.15
N ARG A 64 10.98 -0.30 9.44
CA ARG A 64 10.74 0.22 8.09
C ARG A 64 10.50 -0.96 7.18
N VAL A 65 9.42 -0.91 6.39
CA VAL A 65 9.07 -1.99 5.44
C VAL A 65 9.09 -1.53 3.99
N GLY A 66 9.04 -0.23 3.72
CA GLY A 66 9.02 0.27 2.35
C GLY A 66 8.63 1.73 2.23
N TRP A 67 8.15 2.11 1.06
CA TRP A 67 7.74 3.48 0.72
C TRP A 67 6.44 3.48 -0.08
N ILE A 68 5.58 4.46 0.22
CA ILE A 68 4.45 4.85 -0.61
C ILE A 68 4.92 5.99 -1.51
N ILE A 69 4.75 5.82 -2.81
CA ILE A 69 5.26 6.71 -3.86
C ILE A 69 4.15 6.97 -4.89
N PRO A 70 3.72 8.22 -5.13
CA PRO A 70 2.80 8.53 -6.21
C PRO A 70 3.48 8.37 -7.58
N ILE A 71 2.75 7.93 -8.62
CA ILE A 71 3.32 7.80 -9.99
C ILE A 71 3.91 9.13 -10.48
N ASN A 72 3.28 10.25 -10.14
CA ASN A 72 3.75 11.58 -10.54
C ASN A 72 5.19 11.86 -10.10
N LEU A 73 5.63 11.34 -8.95
CA LEU A 73 7.03 11.49 -8.52
C LEU A 73 7.99 10.74 -9.44
N LEU A 74 7.58 9.57 -9.93
CA LEU A 74 8.40 8.73 -10.82
C LEU A 74 8.57 9.33 -12.22
N CYS A 75 7.66 10.23 -12.60
CA CYS A 75 7.66 10.94 -13.87
C CYS A 75 8.16 12.39 -13.73
N ASN A 76 8.61 12.80 -12.54
CA ASN A 76 9.13 14.15 -12.34
C ASN A 76 10.41 14.36 -13.17
N THR A 77 10.50 15.53 -13.80
CA THR A 77 11.61 15.91 -14.70
C THR A 77 12.52 17.00 -14.12
N ASP A 78 12.19 17.52 -12.94
CA ASP A 78 12.96 18.52 -12.20
C ASP A 78 14.11 17.84 -11.45
N ILE A 79 15.30 17.90 -12.06
CA ILE A 79 16.53 17.29 -11.52
C ILE A 79 16.92 17.92 -10.18
N ASP A 80 16.73 19.23 -10.01
CA ASP A 80 17.12 19.91 -8.77
C ASP A 80 16.23 19.42 -7.62
N TYR A 81 14.92 19.33 -7.86
CA TYR A 81 13.98 18.75 -6.90
C TYR A 81 14.32 17.28 -6.57
N LEU A 82 14.57 16.44 -7.58
CA LEU A 82 14.93 15.04 -7.35
C LEU A 82 16.25 14.89 -6.58
N SER A 83 17.21 15.79 -6.80
CA SER A 83 18.51 15.77 -6.12
C SER A 83 18.43 16.12 -4.62
N ASP A 84 17.37 16.82 -4.21
CA ASP A 84 17.10 17.17 -2.81
C ASP A 84 16.38 16.04 -2.04
N LEU A 85 15.94 14.99 -2.73
CA LEU A 85 15.23 13.86 -2.11
C LEU A 85 16.16 12.92 -1.34
N ASP A 86 15.57 12.17 -0.41
CA ASP A 86 16.28 11.15 0.35
C ASP A 86 16.81 10.03 -0.56
N ASP A 87 18.11 9.71 -0.45
CA ASP A 87 18.75 8.68 -1.27
C ASP A 87 18.02 7.32 -1.21
N TYR A 88 17.51 6.91 -0.05
CA TYR A 88 16.76 5.67 0.04
C TYR A 88 15.44 5.78 -0.73
N LEU A 89 14.70 6.88 -0.61
CA LEU A 89 13.50 7.11 -1.42
C LEU A 89 13.79 6.95 -2.92
N LEU A 90 14.87 7.55 -3.44
CA LEU A 90 15.25 7.42 -4.86
C LEU A 90 15.54 5.97 -5.24
N LYS A 91 16.20 5.18 -4.37
CA LYS A 91 16.40 3.74 -4.61
C LYS A 91 15.08 2.96 -4.67
N TYR A 92 14.12 3.29 -3.80
CA TYR A 92 12.80 2.68 -3.84
C TYR A 92 11.97 3.15 -5.05
N ALA A 93 12.15 4.39 -5.51
CA ALA A 93 11.54 4.91 -6.73
C ALA A 93 12.04 4.16 -7.97
N ASP A 94 13.35 3.93 -8.07
CA ASP A 94 13.96 3.14 -9.15
C ASP A 94 13.40 1.71 -9.21
N ILE A 95 13.34 1.03 -8.06
CA ILE A 95 12.75 -0.31 -7.97
C ILE A 95 11.28 -0.29 -8.36
N SER A 96 10.54 0.75 -7.96
CA SER A 96 9.13 0.91 -8.33
C SER A 96 8.98 1.01 -9.84
N LEU A 97 9.78 1.85 -10.50
CA LEU A 97 9.81 1.97 -11.96
C LEU A 97 10.07 0.63 -12.64
N ARG A 98 11.13 -0.10 -12.25
CA ARG A 98 11.43 -1.41 -12.84
C ARG A 98 10.30 -2.42 -12.65
N LYS A 99 9.68 -2.46 -11.47
CA LYS A 99 8.51 -3.32 -11.21
C LYS A 99 7.30 -2.93 -12.05
N LEU A 100 7.05 -1.63 -12.25
CA LEU A 100 5.98 -1.13 -13.12
C LEU A 100 6.22 -1.50 -14.58
N LEU A 101 7.45 -1.35 -15.08
CA LEU A 101 7.82 -1.75 -16.43
C LEU A 101 7.60 -3.25 -16.62
N THR A 102 8.08 -4.08 -15.68
CA THR A 102 7.80 -5.52 -15.64
C THR A 102 6.29 -5.81 -15.68
N PHE A 103 5.47 -5.05 -14.95
CA PHE A 103 4.00 -5.18 -14.98
C PHE A 103 3.43 -4.82 -16.36
N CYS A 104 3.83 -3.69 -16.95
CA CYS A 104 3.33 -3.21 -18.24
C CYS A 104 3.64 -4.20 -19.37
N ILE A 105 4.85 -4.78 -19.37
CA ILE A 105 5.25 -5.81 -20.33
C ILE A 105 4.40 -7.06 -20.18
N LYS A 106 4.26 -7.58 -18.94
CA LYS A 106 3.45 -8.77 -18.66
C LYS A 106 1.98 -8.60 -19.08
N LYS A 107 1.46 -7.38 -18.93
CA LYS A 107 0.09 -7.02 -19.32
C LYS A 107 -0.04 -6.59 -20.78
N LYS A 108 1.06 -6.52 -21.54
CA LYS A 108 1.11 -6.09 -22.95
C LYS A 108 0.48 -4.70 -23.14
N LEU A 109 0.84 -3.77 -22.28
CA LEU A 109 0.32 -2.40 -22.28
C LEU A 109 1.16 -1.42 -23.11
N LEU A 110 2.36 -1.84 -23.50
CA LEU A 110 3.29 -1.02 -24.28
C LEU A 110 2.85 -0.99 -25.75
N ASN A 111 2.44 0.19 -26.23
CA ASN A 111 2.09 0.41 -27.63
C ASN A 111 3.15 1.23 -28.36
N ASP A 112 3.75 2.19 -27.66
CA ASP A 112 4.78 3.09 -28.18
C ASP A 112 6.17 2.67 -27.71
N LEU A 113 7.18 2.90 -28.55
CA LEU A 113 8.57 2.58 -28.21
C LEU A 113 9.15 3.57 -27.20
N ASP A 114 8.74 4.84 -27.29
CA ASP A 114 9.13 5.91 -26.37
C ASP A 114 7.89 6.36 -25.60
N PHE A 115 7.94 6.35 -24.27
CA PHE A 115 6.78 6.66 -23.43
C PHE A 115 7.19 7.15 -22.02
N GLU A 116 6.24 7.77 -21.32
CA GLU A 116 6.26 7.99 -19.88
C GLU A 116 5.31 7.00 -19.17
N ILE A 117 5.54 6.69 -17.89
CA ILE A 117 4.66 5.76 -17.16
C ILE A 117 3.20 6.26 -17.12
N THR A 118 3.01 7.57 -17.08
CA THR A 118 1.70 8.25 -17.11
C THR A 118 0.96 8.11 -18.45
N ASP A 119 1.66 7.77 -19.54
CA ASP A 119 1.00 7.44 -20.82
C ASP A 119 0.24 6.10 -20.73
N ILE A 120 0.63 5.25 -19.79
CA ILE A 120 0.08 3.90 -19.61
C ILE A 120 -0.83 3.82 -18.37
N LEU A 121 -0.38 4.40 -17.26
CA LEU A 121 -1.04 4.30 -15.96
C LEU A 121 -1.58 5.67 -15.53
N PRO A 122 -2.79 5.73 -14.92
CA PRO A 122 -3.33 7.01 -14.45
C PRO A 122 -2.46 7.69 -13.38
N ASP A 123 -2.35 9.01 -13.44
CA ASP A 123 -1.63 9.87 -12.48
C ASP A 123 -2.09 9.67 -11.02
N SER A 124 -3.33 9.21 -10.82
CA SER A 124 -3.91 8.92 -9.51
C SER A 124 -3.42 7.62 -8.87
N VAL A 125 -2.64 6.82 -9.59
CA VAL A 125 -2.05 5.59 -9.06
C VAL A 125 -0.94 5.94 -8.09
N ILE A 126 -0.97 5.26 -6.95
CA ILE A 126 0.04 5.30 -5.91
C ILE A 126 0.63 3.90 -5.79
N ILE A 127 1.92 3.81 -5.50
CA ILE A 127 2.63 2.55 -5.38
C ILE A 127 3.11 2.39 -3.96
N PHE A 128 2.82 1.25 -3.34
CA PHE A 128 3.54 0.82 -2.15
C PHE A 128 4.56 -0.24 -2.55
N ILE A 129 5.83 0.16 -2.53
CA ILE A 129 6.96 -0.73 -2.73
C ILE A 129 7.50 -1.16 -1.36
N TYR A 130 7.63 -2.46 -1.14
CA TYR A 130 8.03 -3.02 0.15
C TYR A 130 9.13 -4.06 0.01
N ASN A 131 10.02 -4.11 1.00
CA ASN A 131 11.07 -5.11 1.10
C ASN A 131 10.47 -6.42 1.63
N GLN A 132 10.66 -7.51 0.87
CA GLN A 132 10.05 -8.81 1.18
C GLN A 132 10.61 -9.47 2.45
N ASP A 133 11.83 -9.16 2.87
CA ASP A 133 12.40 -9.64 4.13
C ASP A 133 11.72 -9.00 5.35
N SER A 134 11.16 -7.79 5.17
CA SER A 134 10.53 -7.02 6.24
C SER A 134 9.01 -7.18 6.28
N LEU A 135 8.40 -7.37 5.11
CA LEU A 135 6.98 -7.63 4.91
C LEU A 135 6.80 -8.71 3.84
N SER A 136 6.42 -9.91 4.25
CA SER A 136 6.25 -11.04 3.32
C SER A 136 4.94 -10.92 2.52
N LEU A 137 4.90 -11.58 1.35
CA LEU A 137 3.69 -11.63 0.51
C LEU A 137 2.46 -12.17 1.27
N SER A 138 2.66 -13.15 2.16
CA SER A 138 1.59 -13.72 2.98
C SER A 138 1.01 -12.75 4.02
N GLU A 139 1.77 -11.72 4.41
CA GLU A 139 1.36 -10.74 5.42
C GLU A 139 0.67 -9.51 4.81
N ILE A 140 0.73 -9.35 3.48
CA ILE A 140 0.14 -8.20 2.79
C ILE A 140 -1.36 -8.10 3.08
N ASP A 141 -2.07 -9.22 2.96
CA ASP A 141 -3.52 -9.25 3.17
C ASP A 141 -3.89 -8.79 4.58
N HIS A 142 -2.97 -8.95 5.53
CA HIS A 142 -3.15 -8.59 6.93
C HIS A 142 -2.83 -7.13 7.24
N VAL A 143 -2.18 -6.39 6.33
CA VAL A 143 -1.96 -4.93 6.47
C VAL A 143 -3.04 -4.08 5.77
N ILE A 144 -3.87 -4.68 4.92
CA ILE A 144 -4.91 -3.97 4.13
C ILE A 144 -5.84 -3.12 5.01
N PRO A 145 -6.38 -3.60 6.15
CA PRO A 145 -7.21 -2.75 7.01
C PRO A 145 -6.46 -1.52 7.54
N SER A 146 -5.17 -1.70 7.87
CA SER A 146 -4.36 -0.59 8.35
C SER A 146 -4.01 0.40 7.24
N LEU A 147 -3.84 -0.05 5.99
CA LEU A 147 -3.71 0.83 4.82
C LEU A 147 -4.99 1.66 4.64
N TYR A 148 -6.15 1.02 4.73
CA TYR A 148 -7.46 1.68 4.67
C TYR A 148 -7.62 2.76 5.75
N ASP A 149 -7.25 2.46 7.00
CA ASP A 149 -7.30 3.43 8.11
C ASP A 149 -6.38 4.63 7.89
N ASN A 150 -5.26 4.42 7.20
CA ASN A 150 -4.36 5.49 6.78
C ASN A 150 -4.85 6.24 5.52
N GLY A 151 -5.96 5.82 4.91
CA GLY A 151 -6.58 6.48 3.75
C GLY A 151 -6.12 5.96 2.39
N PHE A 152 -5.57 4.75 2.34
CA PHE A 152 -5.15 4.09 1.10
C PHE A 152 -6.05 2.89 0.77
N TYR A 153 -6.41 2.75 -0.50
CA TYR A 153 -7.20 1.64 -1.02
C TYR A 153 -6.35 0.79 -1.93
N THR A 154 -6.33 -0.53 -1.72
CA THR A 154 -5.59 -1.48 -2.56
C THR A 154 -6.42 -1.92 -3.76
N PHE A 155 -5.78 -2.15 -4.90
CA PHE A 155 -6.43 -2.78 -6.04
C PHE A 155 -5.43 -3.68 -6.79
N ASP A 156 -5.97 -4.68 -7.48
CA ASP A 156 -5.16 -5.68 -8.18
C ASP A 156 -4.73 -5.20 -9.58
N ASP A 157 -5.52 -4.33 -10.22
CA ASP A 157 -5.23 -3.79 -11.55
C ASP A 157 -5.45 -2.25 -11.60
N PRO A 158 -4.38 -1.45 -11.74
CA PRO A 158 -4.45 0.02 -11.82
C PRO A 158 -5.31 0.56 -12.95
N LEU A 159 -5.49 -0.20 -14.04
CA LEU A 159 -6.29 0.24 -15.18
C LEU A 159 -7.79 0.08 -14.95
N SER A 160 -8.17 -0.79 -14.01
CA SER A 160 -9.57 -1.06 -13.68
C SER A 160 -10.13 -0.14 -12.59
N ALA A 161 -9.26 0.61 -11.93
CA ALA A 161 -9.63 1.40 -10.77
C ALA A 161 -10.42 2.65 -11.19
N ASN A 162 -11.64 2.79 -10.68
CA ASN A 162 -12.43 4.01 -10.82
C ASN A 162 -12.05 5.01 -9.72
N PHE A 163 -10.95 5.74 -9.93
CA PHE A 163 -10.39 6.67 -8.94
C PHE A 163 -11.31 7.86 -8.61
N GLY A 164 -12.24 8.22 -9.50
CA GLY A 164 -13.11 9.38 -9.36
C GLY A 164 -14.20 9.24 -8.27
N ASP A 165 -14.57 8.01 -7.93
CA ASP A 165 -15.67 7.70 -7.00
C ASP A 165 -15.18 7.17 -5.65
N LEU A 166 -13.91 7.40 -5.30
CA LEU A 166 -13.41 6.97 -4.00
C LEU A 166 -14.04 7.79 -2.88
N TYR A 167 -14.56 7.09 -1.88
CA TYR A 167 -15.13 7.74 -0.71
C TYR A 167 -14.10 8.62 0.01
N SER A 168 -14.46 9.88 0.19
CA SER A 168 -13.68 10.84 0.98
C SER A 168 -14.48 11.31 2.19
N SER A 169 -13.92 11.11 3.38
CA SER A 169 -14.47 11.66 4.62
C SER A 169 -13.96 13.08 4.81
N GLN A 170 -14.87 14.03 5.03
CA GLN A 170 -14.50 15.41 5.36
C GLN A 170 -13.68 15.48 6.66
N LEU A 171 -13.99 14.62 7.64
CA LEU A 171 -13.24 14.54 8.90
C LEU A 171 -11.80 14.08 8.63
N LYS A 172 -11.64 12.97 7.91
CA LYS A 172 -10.32 12.41 7.59
C LYS A 172 -9.48 13.38 6.75
N ASN A 173 -10.10 14.08 5.81
CA ASN A 173 -9.44 15.09 5.00
C ASN A 173 -8.90 16.24 5.87
N ARG A 174 -9.68 16.70 6.87
CA ARG A 174 -9.21 17.71 7.84
C ARG A 174 -8.04 17.19 8.67
N GLU A 175 -8.13 15.98 9.22
CA GLU A 175 -7.06 15.36 10.01
C GLU A 175 -5.75 15.27 9.21
N ILE A 176 -5.82 14.81 7.95
CA ILE A 176 -4.65 14.68 7.08
C ILE A 176 -4.07 16.06 6.74
N LYS A 177 -4.90 17.03 6.37
CA LYS A 177 -4.43 18.40 6.08
C LYS A 177 -3.76 19.05 7.28
N GLU A 178 -4.34 18.91 8.46
CA GLU A 178 -3.76 19.40 9.71
C GLU A 178 -2.42 18.72 9.98
N ALA A 179 -2.36 17.39 9.86
CA ALA A 179 -1.15 16.62 10.09
C ALA A 179 -0.02 16.92 9.07
N LYS A 180 -0.36 17.26 7.82
CA LYS A 180 0.59 17.77 6.82
C LYS A 180 1.07 19.18 7.21
N SER A 181 0.16 20.09 7.55
CA SER A 181 0.48 21.49 7.85
C SER A 181 1.38 21.67 9.08
N ASN A 182 1.19 20.84 10.11
CA ASN A 182 1.99 20.85 11.33
C ASN A 182 3.23 19.94 11.27
N GLY A 183 3.45 19.26 10.15
CA GLY A 183 4.59 18.38 9.90
C GLY A 183 4.61 17.10 10.76
N SER A 184 3.49 16.69 11.35
CA SER A 184 3.39 15.43 12.11
C SER A 184 3.21 14.20 11.20
N LEU A 185 2.62 14.38 10.01
CA LEU A 185 2.51 13.32 9.01
C LEU A 185 3.80 13.21 8.20
N ARG A 186 4.77 12.46 8.75
CA ARG A 186 6.06 12.17 8.08
C ARG A 186 6.18 10.73 7.60
N LYS A 187 5.40 9.82 8.20
CA LYS A 187 5.52 8.38 8.01
C LYS A 187 4.15 7.72 8.10
N ILE A 188 3.92 6.69 7.29
CA ILE A 188 2.74 5.83 7.39
C ILE A 188 3.07 4.67 8.33
N ASN A 189 2.20 4.46 9.32
CA ASN A 189 2.39 3.42 10.32
C ASN A 189 1.31 2.36 10.14
N LEU A 190 1.73 1.16 9.77
CA LEU A 190 0.89 0.01 9.54
C LEU A 190 0.93 -0.94 10.74
N ARG A 191 -0.17 -1.66 10.92
CA ARG A 191 -0.32 -2.77 11.87
C ARG A 191 -0.89 -3.97 11.13
N LEU A 192 -0.41 -5.15 11.51
CA LEU A 192 -1.06 -6.39 11.10
C LEU A 192 -2.36 -6.53 11.89
N ILE A 193 -3.40 -7.07 11.24
CA ILE A 193 -4.50 -7.66 11.99
C ILE A 193 -3.95 -8.75 12.93
N HIS A 194 -4.61 -8.93 14.07
CA HIS A 194 -4.20 -9.93 15.04
C HIS A 194 -4.17 -11.33 14.41
N GLU A 195 -3.14 -12.13 14.71
CA GLU A 195 -2.87 -13.45 14.09
C GLU A 195 -4.08 -14.39 14.13
N LYS A 196 -4.83 -14.36 15.24
CA LYS A 196 -6.10 -15.08 15.39
C LYS A 196 -7.06 -14.87 14.20
N TYR A 197 -7.05 -13.71 13.57
CA TYR A 197 -7.98 -13.32 12.51
C TYR A 197 -7.41 -13.48 11.10
N HIS A 198 -6.17 -13.96 10.94
CA HIS A 198 -5.50 -14.09 9.64
C HIS A 198 -6.23 -15.00 8.64
N HIS A 199 -6.99 -15.97 9.14
CA HIS A 199 -7.78 -16.90 8.33
C HIS A 199 -9.08 -16.28 7.78
N LEU A 200 -9.46 -15.09 8.24
CA LEU A 200 -10.72 -14.45 7.87
C LEU A 200 -10.54 -13.62 6.59
N LEU A 201 -10.73 -14.27 5.44
CA LEU A 201 -10.71 -13.63 4.10
C LEU A 201 -11.69 -12.45 3.98
N PHE A 202 -12.71 -12.42 4.84
CA PHE A 202 -13.69 -11.34 4.92
C PHE A 202 -13.04 -9.95 5.05
N PHE A 203 -11.97 -9.80 5.83
CA PHE A 203 -11.32 -8.50 6.01
C PHE A 203 -10.75 -7.96 4.71
N LYS A 204 -9.99 -8.79 3.99
CA LYS A 204 -9.47 -8.44 2.66
C LYS A 204 -10.61 -8.03 1.74
N HIS A 205 -11.65 -8.85 1.64
CA HIS A 205 -12.78 -8.58 0.75
C HIS A 205 -13.49 -7.26 1.11
N LEU A 206 -13.73 -7.01 2.40
CA LEU A 206 -14.38 -5.80 2.87
C LEU A 206 -13.55 -4.55 2.56
N TYR A 207 -12.27 -4.54 2.91
CA TYR A 207 -11.42 -3.37 2.83
C TYR A 207 -10.85 -3.09 1.43
N SER A 208 -10.71 -4.12 0.58
CA SER A 208 -10.23 -3.95 -0.80
C SER A 208 -11.37 -3.75 -1.81
N TYR A 209 -12.57 -4.29 -1.57
CA TYR A 209 -13.63 -4.31 -2.58
C TYR A 209 -14.93 -3.64 -2.14
N ILE A 210 -15.47 -3.98 -0.97
CA ILE A 210 -16.80 -3.49 -0.56
C ILE A 210 -16.74 -2.02 -0.17
N LEU A 211 -15.81 -1.66 0.73
CA LEU A 211 -15.71 -0.29 1.22
C LEU A 211 -15.23 0.66 0.12
N PRO A 212 -14.11 0.42 -0.59
CA PRO A 212 -13.61 1.40 -1.56
C PRO A 212 -14.64 1.78 -2.65
N ASN A 213 -15.43 0.81 -3.10
CA ASN A 213 -16.43 0.99 -4.16
C ASN A 213 -17.80 1.47 -3.68
N ASN A 214 -17.96 1.80 -2.39
CA ASN A 214 -19.23 2.29 -1.86
C ASN A 214 -19.08 3.66 -1.20
N THR A 215 -19.56 4.70 -1.89
CA THR A 215 -19.50 6.08 -1.41
C THR A 215 -20.56 6.41 -0.35
N ASN A 216 -21.56 5.55 -0.13
CA ASN A 216 -22.64 5.82 0.81
C ASN A 216 -22.14 5.72 2.26
N PRO A 217 -22.10 6.82 3.04
CA PRO A 217 -21.55 6.79 4.40
C PRO A 217 -22.30 5.85 5.34
N PHE A 218 -23.62 5.72 5.18
CA PHE A 218 -24.46 4.88 6.04
C PHE A 218 -24.21 3.39 5.78
N PHE A 219 -24.08 2.97 4.52
CA PHE A 219 -23.73 1.59 4.19
C PHE A 219 -22.35 1.22 4.72
N ARG A 220 -21.36 2.12 4.58
CA ARG A 220 -20.02 1.92 5.13
C ARG A 220 -20.05 1.78 6.64
N TYR A 221 -20.82 2.63 7.32
CA TYR A 221 -21.01 2.55 8.77
C TYR A 221 -21.58 1.19 9.18
N ILE A 222 -22.66 0.72 8.54
CA ILE A 222 -23.24 -0.60 8.82
C ILE A 222 -22.20 -1.72 8.59
N SER A 223 -21.48 -1.67 7.47
CA SER A 223 -20.49 -2.69 7.11
C SER A 223 -19.36 -2.77 8.14
N LEU A 224 -18.84 -1.61 8.57
CA LEU A 224 -17.82 -1.51 9.61
C LEU A 224 -18.37 -1.93 10.98
N TYR A 225 -19.61 -1.59 11.29
CA TYR A 225 -20.25 -2.02 12.53
C TYR A 225 -20.41 -3.54 12.59
N GLN A 226 -20.77 -4.19 11.48
CA GLN A 226 -20.85 -5.65 11.39
C GLN A 226 -19.50 -6.33 11.68
N VAL A 227 -18.40 -5.73 11.25
CA VAL A 227 -17.05 -6.20 11.58
C VAL A 227 -16.83 -6.21 13.09
N ILE A 228 -17.23 -5.14 13.76
CA ILE A 228 -17.08 -5.01 15.22
C ILE A 228 -17.91 -6.11 15.90
N GLU A 229 -19.14 -6.37 15.45
CA GLU A 229 -19.96 -7.46 15.99
C GLU A 229 -19.33 -8.85 15.82
N ILE A 230 -18.73 -9.13 14.66
CA ILE A 230 -18.00 -10.38 14.42
C ILE A 230 -16.80 -10.50 15.36
N LEU A 231 -16.01 -9.44 15.50
CA LEU A 231 -14.85 -9.41 16.40
C LEU A 231 -15.27 -9.57 17.88
N MET A 232 -16.35 -8.92 18.30
CA MET A 232 -16.92 -9.09 19.64
C MET A 232 -17.39 -10.51 19.89
N SER A 233 -18.03 -11.14 18.90
CA SER A 233 -18.47 -12.54 19.01
C SER A 233 -17.29 -13.48 19.22
N PHE A 234 -16.19 -13.30 18.47
CA PHE A 234 -14.96 -14.07 18.69
C PHE A 234 -14.31 -13.85 20.06
N ALA A 235 -14.35 -12.61 20.56
CA ALA A 235 -13.82 -12.30 21.89
C ALA A 235 -14.69 -12.93 23.00
N PHE A 236 -16.00 -12.92 22.82
CA PHE A 236 -16.94 -13.56 23.73
C PHE A 236 -16.73 -15.07 23.78
N ASP A 237 -16.57 -15.73 22.62
CA ASP A 237 -16.29 -17.16 22.53
C ASP A 237 -15.01 -17.54 23.27
N ASP A 238 -13.92 -16.76 23.12
CA ASP A 238 -12.67 -17.01 23.85
C ASP A 238 -12.86 -16.97 25.37
N ILE A 239 -13.58 -15.95 25.85
CA ILE A 239 -13.88 -15.80 27.27
C ILE A 239 -14.71 -17.00 27.74
N TYR A 240 -15.74 -17.37 26.98
CA TYR A 240 -16.62 -18.48 27.30
C TYR A 240 -15.86 -19.81 27.39
N PHE A 241 -15.06 -20.14 26.38
CA PHE A 241 -14.25 -21.36 26.37
C PHE A 241 -13.18 -21.36 27.46
N SER A 242 -12.56 -20.21 27.74
CA SER A 242 -11.61 -20.08 28.86
C SER A 242 -12.28 -20.39 30.20
N VAL A 243 -13.46 -19.83 30.46
CA VAL A 243 -14.21 -20.08 31.70
C VAL A 243 -14.61 -21.55 31.83
N ILE A 244 -15.11 -22.17 30.75
CA ILE A 244 -15.45 -23.60 30.75
C ILE A 244 -14.22 -24.46 31.02
N SER A 245 -13.09 -24.14 30.38
CA SER A 245 -11.84 -24.87 30.59
C SER A 245 -11.36 -24.76 32.04
N SER A 246 -11.40 -23.56 32.64
CA SER A 246 -11.06 -23.35 34.05
C SER A 246 -11.99 -24.08 35.01
N TYR A 247 -13.29 -24.16 34.70
CA TYR A 247 -14.26 -24.95 35.46
C TYR A 247 -13.94 -26.45 35.38
N ASN A 248 -13.73 -26.97 34.17
CA ASN A 248 -13.48 -28.39 33.93
C ASN A 248 -12.13 -28.87 34.49
N THR A 249 -11.13 -27.99 34.58
CA THR A 249 -9.80 -28.30 35.14
C THR A 249 -9.72 -28.11 36.65
N GLY A 250 -10.81 -27.67 37.31
CA GLY A 250 -10.84 -27.42 38.75
C GLY A 250 -9.99 -26.23 39.20
N ALA A 251 -9.47 -25.42 38.27
CA ALA A 251 -8.70 -24.21 38.57
C ALA A 251 -9.55 -23.09 39.17
N CYS A 252 -10.88 -23.22 39.13
CA CYS A 252 -11.82 -22.43 39.91
C CYS A 252 -11.89 -22.91 41.37
N THR A 253 -10.78 -22.92 42.11
CA THR A 253 -10.84 -23.18 43.55
C THR A 253 -11.33 -21.93 44.28
N LYS A 254 -12.39 -22.09 45.06
CA LYS A 254 -12.87 -21.09 46.03
C LYS A 254 -11.70 -20.64 46.89
N THR A 255 -11.40 -19.34 46.90
CA THR A 255 -10.69 -18.72 48.02
C THR A 255 -11.57 -18.89 49.26
N ASN A 256 -11.19 -19.83 50.12
CA ASN A 256 -11.68 -19.92 51.49
C ASN A 256 -11.01 -18.84 52.34
#